data_AF-A0AAV7A708-F1
#
_entry.id   AF-A0AAV7A708-F1
#
_cell.length_a   1.000
_cell.length_b   1.000
_cell.length_c   1.000
_cell.angle_alpha   90.00
_cell.angle_beta   90.00
_cell.angle_gamma   90.00
#
_symmetry.space_group_name_H-M   'P 1'
#
loop_
_entity.id
_entity.type
_entity.pdbx_description
1 polymer ?
#
loop_
_entity_poly.entity_id
_entity_poly.type
_entity_poly.pdbx_seq_one_letter_code
_entity_poly.pdbx_strand_id
1 'polypeptide(L)'
;MISDIRVPYKAGFFFKLTLSHILHIRKWRTRQLRVWFPSPFHIHRKKMSCFCFFPSRRGRRMKIASFNARRFGIKKCTDSKVFPIITEIVSRYDITILLEVFDAKEKAAKKLVEQLNNTCENGASYKYIISKPLGRSDYKEQYLFIYREDMVSVKDQYQYEDKQKGDEDAFAREPFIVRFESKKTAVNDFVLIPVHTTPKDSCKEIDELYDVYLVVKEKWGTQNIMLLGDFNADGSYVSAKKMKTIRLRTDKCFHWLISDDKDTTATNTTDCSYDRIVVHDDLYQHVVPDSAKPFNFQQEYKLTDEEALAVSDHYPVEVELAAAKGKATKKK
;
A
#
# COMPACT_ATOMS: atom_id res chain seq x y z
N MET A 1 -14.83 -23.02 -52.45
CA MET A 1 -14.73 -22.22 -53.68
C MET A 1 -15.80 -21.16 -53.64
N ILE A 2 -15.41 -19.97 -54.06
CA ILE A 2 -16.13 -18.69 -54.03
C ILE A 2 -17.41 -18.75 -54.88
N SER A 3 -18.51 -18.17 -54.40
CA SER A 3 -19.19 -17.04 -55.06
C SER A 3 -20.62 -16.88 -54.54
N ASP A 4 -20.85 -15.78 -53.83
CA ASP A 4 -22.17 -15.15 -53.79
C ASP A 4 -21.99 -13.72 -54.29
N ILE A 5 -22.58 -13.45 -55.44
CA ILE A 5 -22.58 -12.17 -56.15
C ILE A 5 -23.95 -11.55 -55.93
N ARG A 6 -24.01 -10.40 -55.26
CA ARG A 6 -25.09 -9.42 -55.41
C ARG A 6 -24.55 -7.99 -55.33
N VAL A 7 -24.80 -7.24 -56.38
CA VAL A 7 -24.79 -5.77 -56.49
C VAL A 7 -25.90 -5.44 -57.52
N PRO A 8 -26.48 -4.22 -57.63
CA PRO A 8 -26.36 -3.00 -56.81
C PRO A 8 -27.73 -2.34 -56.47
N TYR A 9 -27.73 -1.30 -55.63
CA TYR A 9 -28.47 -0.05 -55.89
C TYR A 9 -27.86 1.12 -55.10
N LYS A 10 -28.02 2.33 -55.65
CA LYS A 10 -27.15 3.53 -55.58
C LYS A 10 -27.53 4.57 -54.51
N ALA A 11 -26.59 5.54 -54.39
CA ALA A 11 -26.68 6.95 -53.98
C ALA A 11 -26.42 7.22 -52.49
N GLY A 12 -25.47 8.05 -52.05
CA GLY A 12 -24.60 9.02 -52.72
C GLY A 12 -24.79 10.40 -52.09
N PHE A 13 -23.86 10.88 -51.25
CA PHE A 13 -23.65 12.30 -50.99
C PHE A 13 -22.20 12.55 -50.55
N PHE A 14 -21.46 13.28 -51.38
CA PHE A 14 -20.14 13.82 -51.12
C PHE A 14 -20.30 15.22 -50.49
N PHE A 15 -19.50 15.57 -49.49
CA PHE A 15 -19.20 16.96 -49.18
C PHE A 15 -17.68 17.18 -49.22
N LYS A 16 -17.25 17.97 -50.19
CA LYS A 16 -15.91 18.56 -50.29
C LYS A 16 -15.84 19.76 -49.33
N LEU A 17 -14.76 19.87 -48.57
CA LEU A 17 -14.36 21.10 -47.88
C LEU A 17 -13.15 21.69 -48.61
N THR A 18 -13.31 22.92 -49.11
CA THR A 18 -12.25 23.73 -49.69
C THR A 18 -11.97 24.94 -48.79
N LEU A 19 -10.69 25.15 -48.49
CA LEU A 19 -10.13 26.34 -47.81
C LEU A 19 -10.03 27.51 -48.80
N SER A 20 -10.24 28.76 -48.34
CA SER A 20 -9.60 29.96 -48.93
C SER A 20 -9.97 31.29 -48.23
N HIS A 21 -8.93 31.97 -47.70
CA HIS A 21 -8.64 33.43 -47.66
C HIS A 21 -9.53 34.38 -46.79
N ILE A 22 -9.11 35.54 -46.21
CA ILE A 22 -7.87 36.31 -45.94
C ILE A 22 -8.28 37.56 -45.08
N LEU A 23 -7.38 38.05 -44.19
CA LEU A 23 -7.13 39.42 -43.63
C LEU A 23 -8.28 40.49 -43.53
N HIS A 24 -8.34 41.45 -42.58
CA HIS A 24 -7.32 42.42 -42.12
C HIS A 24 -7.86 43.30 -40.96
N ILE A 25 -7.02 43.52 -39.93
CA ILE A 25 -6.63 44.78 -39.22
C ILE A 25 -7.70 45.87 -38.88
N ARG A 26 -7.80 46.28 -37.59
CA ARG A 26 -7.39 47.63 -37.05
C ARG A 26 -7.80 47.89 -35.59
N LYS A 27 -6.77 48.10 -34.75
CA LYS A 27 -6.78 48.93 -33.51
C LYS A 27 -7.35 50.32 -33.80
N TRP A 28 -8.07 50.94 -32.86
CA TRP A 28 -7.86 52.36 -32.48
C TRP A 28 -8.39 52.62 -31.06
N ARG A 29 -7.63 53.48 -30.36
CA ARG A 29 -7.74 53.87 -28.94
C ARG A 29 -8.43 55.25 -28.86
N THR A 30 -9.05 55.51 -27.71
CA THR A 30 -9.33 56.82 -27.07
C THR A 30 -10.24 57.84 -27.76
N ARG A 31 -11.31 58.25 -27.04
CA ARG A 31 -11.37 59.58 -26.41
C ARG A 31 -12.53 59.72 -25.42
N GLN A 32 -12.24 60.50 -24.38
CA GLN A 32 -13.05 60.84 -23.22
C GLN A 32 -14.31 61.64 -23.57
N LEU A 33 -15.37 61.43 -22.80
CA LEU A 33 -16.33 62.49 -22.46
C LEU A 33 -16.59 62.44 -20.95
N ARG A 34 -16.24 63.54 -20.28
CA ARG A 34 -16.58 63.85 -18.89
C ARG A 34 -18.06 64.19 -18.81
N VAL A 35 -18.79 63.64 -17.85
CA VAL A 35 -19.98 64.28 -17.29
C VAL A 35 -19.96 64.15 -15.77
N TRP A 36 -20.39 65.23 -15.14
CA TRP A 36 -20.26 65.63 -13.75
C TRP A 36 -20.99 64.76 -12.72
N PHE A 37 -20.43 64.71 -11.50
CA PHE A 37 -21.03 64.22 -10.26
C PHE A 37 -22.02 65.23 -9.64
N PRO A 38 -22.99 64.73 -8.87
CA PRO A 38 -23.28 65.31 -7.56
C PRO A 38 -23.20 64.27 -6.41
N SER A 39 -22.46 64.64 -5.36
CA SER A 39 -22.65 64.43 -3.89
C SER A 39 -23.16 63.09 -3.29
N PRO A 40 -22.71 62.69 -2.08
CA PRO A 40 -22.58 61.28 -1.71
C PRO A 40 -23.77 60.74 -0.90
N PHE A 41 -24.20 59.51 -1.22
CA PHE A 41 -24.99 58.68 -0.32
C PHE A 41 -24.11 57.58 0.28
N HIS A 42 -24.14 57.48 1.61
CA HIS A 42 -23.48 56.47 2.42
C HIS A 42 -23.92 55.05 2.01
N ILE A 43 -23.04 54.30 1.34
CA ILE A 43 -23.20 52.85 1.16
C ILE A 43 -22.45 52.15 2.29
N HIS A 44 -23.20 51.50 3.18
CA HIS A 44 -22.66 50.55 4.15
C HIS A 44 -21.90 49.44 3.41
N ARG A 45 -20.57 49.43 3.50
CA ARG A 45 -19.76 48.26 3.14
C ARG A 45 -20.07 47.13 4.11
N LYS A 46 -21.04 46.27 3.79
CA LYS A 46 -21.07 44.92 4.36
C LYS A 46 -19.79 44.22 3.93
N LYS A 47 -18.88 43.99 4.87
CA LYS A 47 -17.74 43.07 4.69
C LYS A 47 -18.32 41.71 4.31
N MET A 48 -18.30 41.37 3.02
CA MET A 48 -18.43 39.97 2.60
C MET A 48 -17.17 39.27 3.12
N SER A 49 -17.32 38.59 4.25
CA SER A 49 -16.34 37.61 4.69
C SER A 49 -16.32 36.51 3.63
N CYS A 50 -15.25 36.48 2.84
CA CYS A 50 -14.95 35.34 1.99
C CYS A 50 -14.62 34.19 2.94
N PHE A 51 -15.61 33.36 3.26
CA PHE A 51 -15.37 32.09 3.93
C PHE A 51 -14.63 31.20 2.93
N CYS A 52 -13.30 31.18 3.03
CA CYS A 52 -12.50 30.13 2.42
C CYS A 52 -12.99 28.81 3.03
N PHE A 53 -13.84 28.09 2.29
CA PHE A 53 -14.21 26.73 2.62
C PHE A 53 -12.98 25.87 2.41
N PHE A 54 -12.12 25.77 3.43
CA PHE A 54 -11.08 24.74 3.43
C PHE A 54 -11.82 23.41 3.37
N PRO A 55 -11.58 22.57 2.35
CA PRO A 55 -12.17 21.24 2.32
C PRO A 55 -11.79 20.56 3.62
N SER A 56 -12.79 20.22 4.42
CA SER A 56 -12.58 19.31 5.55
C SER A 56 -11.94 18.06 4.97
N ARG A 57 -10.67 17.80 5.32
CA ARG A 57 -10.02 16.54 4.94
C ARG A 57 -10.76 15.46 5.70
N ARG A 58 -11.74 14.84 5.02
CA ARG A 58 -12.51 13.72 5.56
C ARG A 58 -11.51 12.61 5.86
N GLY A 59 -11.50 12.14 7.10
CA GLY A 59 -10.73 10.96 7.48
C GLY A 59 -11.16 9.77 6.63
N ARG A 60 -10.22 8.87 6.35
CA ARG A 60 -10.44 7.63 5.60
C ARG A 60 -9.72 6.51 6.33
N ARG A 61 -10.35 5.35 6.43
CA ARG A 61 -9.70 4.14 6.95
C ARG A 61 -8.57 3.74 6.00
N MET A 62 -7.51 3.17 6.55
CA MET A 62 -6.37 2.73 5.76
C MET A 62 -6.24 1.23 5.83
N LYS A 63 -6.20 0.57 4.67
CA LYS A 63 -6.00 -0.88 4.59
C LYS A 63 -4.52 -1.18 4.32
N ILE A 64 -3.92 -1.98 5.20
CA ILE A 64 -2.50 -2.37 5.14
C ILE A 64 -2.44 -3.89 4.99
N ALA A 65 -1.52 -4.39 4.16
CA ALA A 65 -1.28 -5.82 4.05
C ALA A 65 0.21 -6.18 3.95
N SER A 66 0.53 -7.41 4.36
CA SER A 66 1.76 -8.08 4.00
C SER A 66 1.45 -9.34 3.21
N PHE A 67 2.26 -9.63 2.19
CA PHE A 67 2.02 -10.73 1.27
C PHE A 67 3.35 -11.35 0.84
N ASN A 68 3.62 -12.58 1.28
CA ASN A 68 4.59 -13.43 0.61
C ASN A 68 4.03 -13.80 -0.78
N ALA A 69 4.57 -13.16 -1.81
CA ALA A 69 4.10 -13.31 -3.19
C ALA A 69 4.92 -14.36 -3.96
N ARG A 70 5.54 -15.32 -3.26
CA ARG A 70 6.37 -16.44 -3.72
C ARG A 70 7.23 -16.12 -4.94
N ARG A 71 8.50 -15.83 -4.73
CA ARG A 71 9.44 -15.52 -5.82
C ARG A 71 8.93 -14.42 -6.76
N PHE A 72 8.41 -13.34 -6.21
CA PHE A 72 7.94 -12.21 -7.00
C PHE A 72 9.11 -11.60 -7.79
N GLY A 73 8.89 -11.32 -9.07
CA GLY A 73 9.92 -10.81 -9.97
C GLY A 73 9.40 -10.68 -11.39
N ILE A 74 10.31 -10.37 -12.33
CA ILE A 74 9.90 -10.04 -13.70
C ILE A 74 9.15 -11.17 -14.39
N LYS A 75 9.53 -12.43 -14.14
CA LYS A 75 8.86 -13.62 -14.69
C LYS A 75 7.38 -13.64 -14.31
N LYS A 76 7.08 -13.35 -13.04
CA LYS A 76 5.69 -13.29 -12.55
C LYS A 76 4.94 -12.09 -13.12
N CYS A 77 5.63 -10.96 -13.30
CA CYS A 77 5.04 -9.77 -13.90
C CYS A 77 4.78 -9.87 -15.41
N THR A 78 5.38 -10.84 -16.11
CA THR A 78 5.13 -11.11 -17.53
C THR A 78 4.13 -12.23 -17.78
N ASP A 79 3.71 -12.93 -16.72
CA ASP A 79 2.70 -13.98 -16.83
C ASP A 79 1.31 -13.36 -16.97
N SER A 80 0.65 -13.61 -18.10
CA SER A 80 -0.64 -13.00 -18.44
C SER A 80 -1.80 -13.48 -17.56
N LYS A 81 -1.65 -14.61 -16.86
CA LYS A 81 -2.68 -15.15 -15.95
C LYS A 81 -2.42 -14.71 -14.51
N VAL A 82 -1.16 -14.71 -14.08
CA VAL A 82 -0.79 -14.40 -12.69
C VAL A 82 -0.70 -12.90 -12.41
N PHE A 83 -0.12 -12.12 -13.33
CA PHE A 83 0.14 -10.71 -13.08
C PHE A 83 -1.13 -9.86 -12.86
N PRO A 84 -2.23 -10.06 -13.61
CA PRO A 84 -3.48 -9.37 -13.34
C PRO A 84 -4.02 -9.65 -11.94
N ILE A 85 -3.95 -10.90 -11.48
CA ILE A 85 -4.43 -11.29 -10.14
C ILE A 85 -3.59 -10.60 -9.06
N ILE A 86 -2.26 -10.58 -9.18
CA ILE A 86 -1.40 -9.86 -8.22
C ILE A 86 -1.70 -8.37 -8.21
N THR A 87 -1.91 -7.77 -9.38
CA THR A 87 -2.28 -6.36 -9.48
C THR A 87 -3.60 -6.10 -8.75
N GLU A 88 -4.60 -6.96 -8.97
CA GLU A 88 -5.90 -6.86 -8.33
C GLU A 88 -5.78 -7.01 -6.81
N ILE A 89 -5.01 -8.00 -6.31
CA ILE A 89 -4.70 -8.17 -4.88
C ILE A 89 -4.10 -6.88 -4.31
N VAL A 90 -3.03 -6.35 -4.92
CA VAL A 90 -2.30 -5.18 -4.41
C VAL A 90 -3.17 -3.91 -4.45
N SER A 91 -4.04 -3.77 -5.46
CA SER A 91 -4.93 -2.61 -5.62
C SER A 91 -5.95 -2.43 -4.47
N ARG A 92 -6.18 -3.49 -3.68
CA ARG A 92 -7.08 -3.46 -2.51
C ARG A 92 -6.55 -2.62 -1.36
N TYR A 93 -5.23 -2.39 -1.33
CA TYR A 93 -4.56 -1.85 -0.15
C TYR A 93 -4.04 -0.43 -0.39
N ASP A 94 -4.02 0.34 0.69
CA ASP A 94 -3.38 1.65 0.71
C ASP A 94 -1.86 1.51 0.95
N ILE A 95 -1.43 0.47 1.67
CA ILE A 95 -0.03 0.03 1.79
C ILE A 95 0.04 -1.49 1.68
N THR A 96 0.91 -2.01 0.83
CA THR A 96 1.25 -3.44 0.73
C THR A 96 2.74 -3.65 0.91
N ILE A 97 3.12 -4.65 1.69
CA ILE A 97 4.49 -5.17 1.78
C ILE A 97 4.53 -6.49 1.01
N LEU A 98 5.30 -6.55 -0.07
CA LEU A 98 5.59 -7.80 -0.78
C LEU A 98 6.90 -8.39 -0.27
N LEU A 99 6.85 -9.68 0.05
CA LEU A 99 8.01 -10.50 0.45
C LEU A 99 8.44 -11.40 -0.71
N GLU A 100 9.59 -12.08 -0.55
CA GLU A 100 10.21 -12.92 -1.58
C GLU A 100 10.42 -12.21 -2.94
N VAL A 101 10.87 -10.95 -2.91
CA VAL A 101 11.09 -10.17 -4.13
C VAL A 101 12.50 -10.41 -4.69
N PHE A 102 12.58 -10.87 -5.93
CA PHE A 102 13.80 -11.06 -6.71
C PHE A 102 13.86 -9.99 -7.82
N ASP A 103 14.25 -8.77 -7.45
CA ASP A 103 14.17 -7.64 -8.36
C ASP A 103 15.27 -6.59 -8.17
N ALA A 104 16.54 -7.04 -8.20
CA ALA A 104 17.70 -6.17 -7.98
C ALA A 104 17.81 -4.98 -8.98
N LYS A 105 17.10 -5.03 -10.10
CA LYS A 105 17.03 -3.94 -11.10
C LYS A 105 15.71 -3.17 -11.07
N GLU A 106 14.85 -3.47 -10.11
CA GLU A 106 13.54 -2.86 -9.86
C GLU A 106 12.59 -2.90 -11.08
N LYS A 107 12.75 -3.90 -11.97
CA LYS A 107 11.94 -4.01 -13.18
C LYS A 107 10.53 -4.49 -12.86
N ALA A 108 10.41 -5.44 -11.93
CA ALA A 108 9.13 -5.98 -11.48
C ALA A 108 8.36 -4.94 -10.67
N ALA A 109 9.01 -4.23 -9.74
CA ALA A 109 8.41 -3.17 -8.94
C ALA A 109 7.87 -2.03 -9.80
N LYS A 110 8.66 -1.55 -10.78
CA LYS A 110 8.22 -0.51 -11.73
C LYS A 110 7.01 -0.96 -12.54
N LYS A 111 7.06 -2.16 -13.13
CA LYS A 111 5.94 -2.72 -13.89
C LYS A 111 4.68 -2.90 -13.02
N LEU A 112 4.89 -3.36 -11.78
CA LEU A 112 4.02 -3.24 -10.60
C LEU A 112 3.16 -1.99 -10.59
N VAL A 113 3.86 -0.91 -10.24
CA VAL A 113 3.27 0.39 -9.98
C VAL A 113 2.73 1.05 -11.24
N GLU A 114 3.37 0.86 -12.39
CA GLU A 114 2.83 1.31 -13.69
C GLU A 114 1.45 0.70 -13.97
N GLN A 115 1.29 -0.61 -13.76
CA GLN A 115 0.01 -1.29 -13.96
C GLN A 115 -1.07 -0.82 -12.97
N LEU A 116 -0.71 -0.66 -11.69
CA LEU A 116 -1.61 -0.10 -10.68
C LEU A 116 -2.06 1.32 -11.04
N ASN A 117 -1.13 2.18 -11.46
CA ASN A 117 -1.42 3.57 -11.80
C ASN A 117 -2.24 3.72 -13.08
N ASN A 118 -2.14 2.79 -14.02
CA ASN A 118 -2.98 2.77 -15.22
C ASN A 118 -4.45 2.39 -14.92
N THR A 119 -4.71 1.75 -13.78
CA THR A 119 -6.05 1.28 -13.38
C THR A 119 -6.67 2.13 -12.27
N CYS A 120 -5.91 3.02 -11.63
CA CYS A 120 -6.40 3.93 -10.61
C CYS A 120 -7.40 4.96 -11.17
N GLU A 121 -8.62 4.95 -10.66
CA GLU A 121 -9.57 6.04 -10.83
C GLU A 121 -9.30 7.19 -9.84
N ASN A 122 -9.80 8.39 -10.16
CA ASN A 122 -9.87 9.55 -9.25
C ASN A 122 -8.53 10.17 -8.83
N GLY A 123 -7.47 10.00 -9.63
CA GLY A 123 -6.18 10.69 -9.43
C GLY A 123 -5.34 10.16 -8.26
N ALA A 124 -5.65 8.97 -7.76
CA ALA A 124 -4.79 8.26 -6.83
C ALA A 124 -3.58 7.66 -7.57
N SER A 125 -2.39 7.78 -6.99
CA SER A 125 -1.16 7.16 -7.50
C SER A 125 -0.52 6.30 -6.43
N TYR A 126 0.02 5.17 -6.87
CA TYR A 126 0.92 4.32 -6.11
C TYR A 126 2.37 4.74 -6.35
N LYS A 127 3.15 4.68 -5.27
CA LYS A 127 4.60 4.68 -5.28
C LYS A 127 5.12 3.42 -4.62
N TYR A 128 6.43 3.19 -4.77
CA TYR A 128 7.10 2.11 -4.08
C TYR A 128 8.41 2.55 -3.44
N ILE A 129 8.87 1.74 -2.51
CA ILE A 129 10.21 1.77 -1.92
C ILE A 129 10.65 0.32 -1.69
N ILE A 130 11.90 0.00 -2.02
CA ILE A 130 12.42 -1.37 -2.01
C ILE A 130 13.74 -1.44 -1.26
N SER A 131 13.96 -2.51 -0.50
CA SER A 131 15.22 -2.74 0.21
C SER A 131 16.36 -3.08 -0.74
N LYS A 132 17.60 -3.05 -0.24
CA LYS A 132 18.71 -3.77 -0.88
C LYS A 132 18.39 -5.29 -0.91
N PRO A 133 19.02 -6.10 -1.79
CA PRO A 133 18.94 -7.56 -1.69
C PRO A 133 19.56 -8.07 -0.37
N LEU A 134 18.81 -8.89 0.35
CA LEU A 134 19.12 -9.44 1.68
C LEU A 134 19.16 -10.96 1.63
N GLY A 135 20.04 -11.57 2.40
CA GLY A 135 20.26 -13.01 2.39
C GLY A 135 21.72 -13.36 2.69
N ARG A 136 21.91 -14.39 3.53
CA ARG A 136 23.24 -14.94 3.86
C ARG A 136 23.92 -15.65 2.68
N SER A 137 23.16 -16.01 1.64
CA SER A 137 23.67 -16.71 0.45
C SER A 137 23.49 -15.89 -0.82
N ASP A 138 23.79 -16.47 -1.99
CA ASP A 138 23.49 -15.87 -3.29
C ASP A 138 21.97 -15.79 -3.57
N TYR A 139 21.17 -16.57 -2.85
CA TYR A 139 19.73 -16.44 -2.84
C TYR A 139 19.35 -15.23 -1.98
N LYS A 140 19.08 -14.10 -2.65
CA LYS A 140 18.75 -12.84 -2.00
C LYS A 140 17.38 -12.34 -2.39
N GLU A 141 16.65 -11.88 -1.39
CA GLU A 141 15.30 -11.34 -1.50
C GLU A 141 15.27 -9.86 -1.11
N GLN A 142 14.18 -9.19 -1.42
CA GLN A 142 13.94 -7.80 -1.06
C GLN A 142 12.57 -7.65 -0.40
N TYR A 143 12.44 -6.65 0.45
CA TYR A 143 11.17 -6.15 0.94
C TYR A 143 10.72 -5.01 0.02
N LEU A 144 9.53 -5.13 -0.57
CA LEU A 144 8.96 -4.11 -1.45
C LEU A 144 7.70 -3.54 -0.82
N PHE A 145 7.75 -2.26 -0.45
CA PHE A 145 6.58 -1.51 -0.04
C PHE A 145 5.96 -0.81 -1.24
N ILE A 146 4.65 -0.95 -1.40
CA ILE A 146 3.83 -0.25 -2.39
C ILE A 146 2.77 0.52 -1.62
N TYR A 147 2.61 1.81 -1.89
CA TYR A 147 1.72 2.66 -1.11
C TYR A 147 1.05 3.75 -1.94
N ARG A 148 -0.16 4.13 -1.52
CA ARG A 148 -0.95 5.21 -2.12
C ARG A 148 -0.50 6.57 -1.62
N GLU A 149 -0.09 7.44 -2.54
CA GLU A 149 0.39 8.79 -2.22
C GLU A 149 -0.70 9.72 -1.70
N ASP A 150 -1.96 9.46 -2.05
CA ASP A 150 -3.10 10.22 -1.51
C ASP A 150 -3.43 9.86 -0.06
N MET A 151 -2.85 8.78 0.46
CA MET A 151 -3.06 8.26 1.81
C MET A 151 -1.88 8.54 2.73
N VAL A 152 -0.64 8.27 2.27
CA VAL A 152 0.57 8.37 3.08
C VAL A 152 1.76 8.96 2.33
N SER A 153 2.71 9.48 3.10
CA SER A 153 4.06 9.80 2.64
C SER A 153 5.11 9.10 3.51
N VAL A 154 6.20 8.64 2.90
CA VAL A 154 7.36 8.11 3.64
C VAL A 154 8.08 9.28 4.32
N LYS A 155 8.29 9.18 5.64
CA LYS A 155 9.08 10.15 6.42
C LYS A 155 10.54 9.75 6.51
N ASP A 156 10.80 8.47 6.72
CA ASP A 156 12.14 7.92 6.93
C ASP A 156 12.14 6.41 6.66
N GLN A 157 13.32 5.84 6.44
CA GLN A 157 13.54 4.42 6.24
C GLN A 157 14.81 3.98 6.99
N TYR A 158 14.84 2.74 7.47
CA TYR A 158 15.98 2.20 8.19
C TYR A 158 16.13 0.71 7.92
N GLN A 159 17.30 0.31 7.45
CA GLN A 159 17.68 -1.10 7.36
C GLN A 159 18.30 -1.50 8.70
N TYR A 160 17.69 -2.46 9.42
CA TYR A 160 18.26 -2.97 10.67
C TYR A 160 19.67 -3.50 10.43
N GLU A 161 20.60 -3.15 11.31
CA GLU A 161 22.02 -3.47 11.11
C GLU A 161 22.41 -4.88 11.53
N ASP A 162 21.66 -5.48 12.45
CA ASP A 162 21.87 -6.85 12.94
C ASP A 162 23.30 -7.10 13.50
N LYS A 163 23.75 -6.17 14.33
CA LYS A 163 25.07 -6.17 14.99
C LYS A 163 24.97 -6.15 16.51
N GLN A 164 23.87 -6.68 17.06
CA GLN A 164 23.68 -6.75 18.50
C GLN A 164 24.79 -7.61 19.11
N LYS A 165 25.53 -7.06 20.06
CA LYS A 165 26.67 -7.78 20.65
C LYS A 165 26.18 -9.05 21.36
N GLY A 166 26.68 -10.21 20.94
CA GLY A 166 26.28 -11.51 21.46
C GLY A 166 25.05 -12.12 20.77
N ASP A 167 24.45 -11.43 19.80
CA ASP A 167 23.46 -11.99 18.88
C ASP A 167 23.63 -11.40 17.46
N GLU A 168 24.87 -11.29 17.00
CA GLU A 168 25.18 -10.78 15.67
C GLU A 168 24.64 -11.72 14.57
N ASP A 169 24.18 -11.15 13.44
CA ASP A 169 23.60 -11.91 12.32
C ASP A 169 22.45 -12.83 12.78
N ALA A 170 21.51 -12.28 13.55
CA ALA A 170 20.32 -13.01 13.99
C ALA A 170 19.37 -13.31 12.83
N PHE A 171 19.22 -12.38 11.88
CA PHE A 171 18.31 -12.48 10.74
C PHE A 171 19.00 -12.93 9.47
N ALA A 172 18.37 -13.83 8.72
CA ALA A 172 18.84 -14.11 7.36
C ALA A 172 18.53 -12.94 6.40
N ARG A 173 17.47 -12.17 6.69
CA ARG A 173 17.00 -11.01 5.94
C ARG A 173 16.62 -9.90 6.91
N GLU A 174 17.57 -9.01 7.17
CA GLU A 174 17.44 -7.96 8.16
C GLU A 174 16.22 -7.07 7.86
N PRO A 175 15.37 -6.70 8.84
CA PRO A 175 14.17 -5.91 8.58
C PRO A 175 14.43 -4.56 7.90
N PHE A 176 13.70 -4.27 6.81
CA PHE A 176 13.72 -2.98 6.10
C PHE A 176 12.56 -2.09 6.55
N ILE A 177 12.80 -1.26 7.55
CA ILE A 177 11.78 -0.57 8.33
C ILE A 177 11.41 0.76 7.67
N VAL A 178 10.12 1.07 7.58
CA VAL A 178 9.62 2.31 6.95
C VAL A 178 8.69 3.06 7.89
N ARG A 179 8.95 4.36 8.08
CA ARG A 179 8.11 5.27 8.86
C ARG A 179 7.21 6.08 7.92
N PHE A 180 5.91 6.02 8.15
CA PHE A 180 4.90 6.71 7.34
C PHE A 180 4.26 7.87 8.10
N GLU A 181 3.91 8.92 7.36
CA GLU A 181 2.96 9.96 7.77
C GLU A 181 1.63 9.72 7.07
N SER A 182 0.54 9.69 7.82
CA SER A 182 -0.83 9.70 7.31
C SER A 182 -1.55 10.99 7.69
N LYS A 183 -2.33 11.52 6.76
CA LYS A 183 -3.21 12.69 6.98
C LYS A 183 -4.68 12.30 7.01
N LYS A 184 -4.97 11.01 6.95
CA LYS A 184 -6.32 10.45 6.74
C LYS A 184 -6.78 9.56 7.89
N THR A 185 -5.86 8.94 8.62
CA THR A 185 -6.12 8.05 9.76
C THR A 185 -6.03 8.77 11.10
N ALA A 186 -6.58 8.15 12.15
CA ALA A 186 -6.50 8.68 13.52
C ALA A 186 -5.06 8.70 14.05
N VAL A 187 -4.26 7.71 13.67
CA VAL A 187 -2.80 7.73 13.84
C VAL A 187 -2.17 8.46 12.66
N ASN A 188 -1.37 9.49 12.95
CA ASN A 188 -0.70 10.28 11.91
C ASN A 188 0.72 9.78 11.60
N ASP A 189 1.40 9.16 12.55
CA ASP A 189 2.80 8.75 12.43
C ASP A 189 2.92 7.32 12.96
N PHE A 190 3.33 6.40 12.10
CA PHE A 190 3.47 4.98 12.42
C PHE A 190 4.60 4.35 11.62
N VAL A 191 5.04 3.19 12.09
CA VAL A 191 6.18 2.45 11.55
C VAL A 191 5.74 1.05 11.17
N LEU A 192 6.17 0.60 9.99
CA LEU A 192 6.00 -0.76 9.53
C LEU A 192 7.36 -1.47 9.49
N ILE A 193 7.43 -2.63 10.13
CA ILE A 193 8.59 -3.52 10.16
C ILE A 193 8.22 -4.79 9.37
N PRO A 194 8.76 -4.98 8.15
CA PRO A 194 8.48 -6.17 7.37
C PRO A 194 9.27 -7.34 7.94
N VAL A 195 8.67 -8.54 7.88
CA VAL A 195 9.29 -9.76 8.40
C VAL A 195 9.15 -10.88 7.38
N HIS A 196 10.26 -11.53 7.07
CA HIS A 196 10.29 -12.84 6.43
C HIS A 196 11.36 -13.68 7.10
N THR A 197 10.98 -14.51 8.08
CA THR A 197 11.94 -15.34 8.83
C THR A 197 12.36 -16.56 8.02
N THR A 198 13.47 -17.19 8.37
CA THR A 198 13.76 -18.53 7.85
C THR A 198 12.99 -19.58 8.64
N PRO A 199 12.47 -20.65 8.01
CA PRO A 199 11.76 -21.72 8.73
C PRO A 199 12.58 -22.41 9.82
N LYS A 200 13.91 -22.46 9.67
CA LYS A 200 14.81 -23.11 10.64
C LYS A 200 15.07 -22.24 11.87
N ASP A 201 15.20 -20.93 11.68
CA ASP A 201 15.54 -19.99 12.74
C ASP A 201 14.34 -19.15 13.20
N SER A 202 13.10 -19.51 12.81
CA SER A 202 11.91 -18.69 13.06
C SER A 202 11.75 -18.29 14.53
N CYS A 203 11.99 -19.22 15.47
CA CYS A 203 11.90 -18.87 16.90
C CYS A 203 12.92 -17.80 17.33
N LYS A 204 14.14 -17.89 16.81
CA LYS A 204 15.21 -16.94 17.12
C LYS A 204 14.89 -15.59 16.47
N GLU A 205 14.59 -15.58 15.18
CA GLU A 205 14.29 -14.37 14.44
C GLU A 205 13.05 -13.64 14.99
N ILE A 206 11.97 -14.36 15.34
CA ILE A 206 10.79 -13.73 15.96
C ILE A 206 11.13 -13.15 17.34
N ASP A 207 11.97 -13.82 18.13
CA ASP A 207 12.38 -13.28 19.44
C ASP A 207 13.19 -11.99 19.30
N GLU A 208 14.14 -11.95 18.37
CA GLU A 208 14.98 -10.77 18.09
C GLU A 208 14.15 -9.57 17.58
N LEU A 209 12.98 -9.78 16.98
CA LEU A 209 12.08 -8.67 16.61
C LEU A 209 11.68 -7.79 17.81
N TYR A 210 11.74 -8.32 19.04
CA TYR A 210 11.57 -7.51 20.24
C TYR A 210 12.67 -6.44 20.37
N ASP A 211 13.92 -6.80 20.09
CA ASP A 211 15.06 -5.87 20.13
C ASP A 211 15.01 -4.89 18.96
N VAL A 212 14.55 -5.33 17.77
CA VAL A 212 14.25 -4.43 16.65
C VAL A 212 13.21 -3.38 17.05
N TYR A 213 12.13 -3.77 17.75
CA TYR A 213 11.14 -2.82 18.27
C TYR A 213 11.80 -1.79 19.21
N LEU A 214 12.69 -2.21 20.12
CA LEU A 214 13.37 -1.30 21.05
C LEU A 214 14.24 -0.29 20.31
N VAL A 215 15.00 -0.73 19.32
CA VAL A 215 15.83 0.14 18.47
C VAL A 215 14.98 1.16 17.72
N VAL A 216 13.87 0.73 17.13
CA VAL A 216 12.94 1.62 16.40
C VAL A 216 12.29 2.63 17.35
N LYS A 217 11.86 2.17 18.53
CA LYS A 217 11.27 3.02 19.58
C LYS A 217 12.24 4.10 20.00
N GLU A 218 13.50 3.77 20.26
CA GLU A 218 14.55 4.73 20.61
C GLU A 218 14.85 5.68 19.45
N LYS A 219 15.07 5.14 18.24
CA LYS A 219 15.47 5.89 17.05
C LYS A 219 14.46 6.98 16.66
N TRP A 220 13.17 6.68 16.75
CA TRP A 220 12.11 7.57 16.26
C TRP A 220 11.17 8.11 17.34
N GLY A 221 11.36 7.70 18.60
CA GLY A 221 10.56 8.15 19.73
C GLY A 221 9.07 7.83 19.59
N THR A 222 8.74 6.71 18.95
CA THR A 222 7.35 6.30 18.68
C THR A 222 7.15 4.83 19.01
N GLN A 223 5.97 4.51 19.53
CA GLN A 223 5.52 3.14 19.77
C GLN A 223 4.39 2.73 18.82
N ASN A 224 4.02 3.60 17.87
CA ASN A 224 3.05 3.29 16.82
C ASN A 224 3.68 2.33 15.78
N ILE A 225 4.00 1.11 16.20
CA ILE A 225 4.80 0.14 15.43
C ILE A 225 3.93 -1.08 15.11
N MET A 226 4.00 -1.50 13.85
CA MET A 226 3.41 -2.75 13.34
C MET A 226 4.52 -3.61 12.73
N LEU A 227 4.61 -4.85 13.15
CA LEU A 227 5.46 -5.89 12.57
C LEU A 227 4.56 -6.83 11.77
N LEU A 228 4.87 -7.07 10.49
CA LEU A 228 3.98 -7.85 9.63
C LEU A 228 4.71 -8.57 8.50
N GLY A 229 4.23 -9.77 8.18
CA GLY A 229 4.77 -10.62 7.13
C GLY A 229 4.78 -12.09 7.48
N ASP A 230 5.60 -12.86 6.77
CA ASP A 230 5.75 -14.30 6.95
C ASP A 230 6.71 -14.58 8.09
N PHE A 231 6.15 -14.89 9.25
CA PHE A 231 6.93 -15.17 10.45
C PHE A 231 7.31 -16.65 10.53
N ASN A 232 6.77 -17.51 9.65
CA ASN A 232 6.81 -18.96 9.83
C ASN A 232 6.33 -19.37 11.25
N ALA A 233 5.37 -18.64 11.83
CA ALA A 233 5.02 -18.67 13.25
C ALA A 233 4.04 -19.79 13.65
N ASP A 234 4.13 -20.97 13.03
CA ASP A 234 3.26 -22.11 13.32
C ASP A 234 3.85 -23.43 12.80
N GLY A 235 3.04 -24.50 12.81
CA GLY A 235 3.33 -25.78 12.18
C GLY A 235 4.58 -26.44 12.76
N SER A 236 5.41 -27.00 11.88
CA SER A 236 6.67 -27.62 12.29
C SER A 236 7.75 -26.63 12.71
N TYR A 237 7.61 -25.35 12.38
CA TYR A 237 8.65 -24.34 12.57
C TYR A 237 8.61 -23.77 13.99
N VAL A 238 7.42 -23.38 14.46
CA VAL A 238 7.22 -22.84 15.81
C VAL A 238 6.07 -23.56 16.51
N SER A 239 6.39 -24.49 17.41
CA SER A 239 5.36 -25.16 18.21
C SER A 239 4.76 -24.22 19.27
N ALA A 240 3.55 -24.52 19.73
CA ALA A 240 2.88 -23.78 20.81
C ALA A 240 3.72 -23.66 22.10
N LYS A 241 4.63 -24.62 22.37
CA LYS A 241 5.58 -24.54 23.48
C LYS A 241 6.67 -23.49 23.24
N LYS A 242 7.26 -23.48 22.03
CA LYS A 242 8.29 -22.50 21.65
C LYS A 242 7.71 -21.10 21.53
N MET A 243 6.48 -20.96 21.04
CA MET A 243 5.78 -19.68 20.95
C MET A 243 5.69 -18.96 22.32
N LYS A 244 5.60 -19.71 23.43
CA LYS A 244 5.58 -19.18 24.80
C LYS A 244 6.94 -18.72 25.33
N THR A 245 8.03 -18.93 24.61
CA THR A 245 9.37 -18.48 25.02
C THR A 245 9.80 -17.20 24.31
N ILE A 246 9.02 -16.73 23.33
CA ILE A 246 9.33 -15.57 22.50
C ILE A 246 8.88 -14.28 23.23
N ARG A 247 9.79 -13.32 23.39
CA ARG A 247 9.54 -12.02 24.05
C ARG A 247 8.41 -11.25 23.37
N LEU A 248 8.45 -11.14 22.04
CA LEU A 248 7.40 -10.49 21.24
C LEU A 248 6.00 -11.10 21.43
N ARG A 249 5.91 -12.36 21.87
CA ARG A 249 4.65 -13.06 22.11
C ARG A 249 4.19 -12.98 23.57
N THR A 250 5.14 -12.95 24.50
CA THR A 250 4.86 -13.03 25.94
C THR A 250 4.60 -11.67 26.57
N ASP A 251 5.22 -10.62 26.04
CA ASP A 251 4.93 -9.24 26.44
C ASP A 251 3.50 -8.86 26.03
N LYS A 252 2.74 -8.36 27.01
CA LYS A 252 1.32 -8.03 26.89
C LYS A 252 1.05 -6.72 26.16
N CYS A 253 2.07 -5.90 25.94
CA CYS A 253 1.96 -4.69 25.15
C CYS A 253 1.90 -4.99 23.64
N PHE A 254 2.17 -6.22 23.21
CA PHE A 254 2.08 -6.66 21.83
C PHE A 254 0.80 -7.46 21.56
N HIS A 255 0.05 -7.01 20.57
CA HIS A 255 -1.19 -7.64 20.11
C HIS A 255 -0.95 -8.37 18.81
N TRP A 256 -1.07 -9.69 18.85
CA TRP A 256 -1.02 -10.56 17.68
C TRP A 256 -2.41 -10.60 17.04
N LEU A 257 -2.59 -9.84 15.97
CA LEU A 257 -3.90 -9.59 15.35
C LEU A 257 -4.35 -10.76 14.46
N ILE A 258 -3.39 -11.52 13.92
CA ILE A 258 -3.66 -12.82 13.28
C ILE A 258 -3.46 -13.90 14.34
N SER A 259 -4.56 -14.51 14.76
CA SER A 259 -4.59 -15.57 15.78
C SER A 259 -4.02 -16.89 15.25
N ASP A 260 -3.67 -17.80 16.16
CA ASP A 260 -3.03 -19.09 15.81
C ASP A 260 -3.98 -20.10 15.13
N ASP A 261 -5.27 -19.78 15.02
CA ASP A 261 -6.31 -20.59 14.36
C ASP A 261 -6.64 -20.10 12.94
N LYS A 262 -5.78 -19.26 12.33
CA LYS A 262 -6.02 -18.66 11.02
C LYS A 262 -5.04 -19.21 10.00
N ASP A 263 -5.54 -20.04 9.10
CA ASP A 263 -4.76 -20.47 7.95
C ASP A 263 -4.38 -19.28 7.05
N THR A 264 -3.07 -19.10 6.86
CA THR A 264 -2.51 -18.10 5.95
C THR A 264 -1.87 -18.73 4.72
N THR A 265 -2.04 -20.04 4.52
CA THR A 265 -1.48 -20.77 3.39
C THR A 265 -2.50 -20.96 2.28
N ALA A 266 -2.09 -20.84 1.03
CA ALA A 266 -2.92 -21.12 -0.13
C ALA A 266 -2.86 -22.59 -0.58
N THR A 267 -2.15 -23.43 0.19
CA THR A 267 -2.07 -24.87 -0.10
C THR A 267 -3.18 -25.59 0.67
N ASN A 268 -3.91 -26.47 -0.01
CA ASN A 268 -4.97 -27.27 0.63
C ASN A 268 -4.43 -28.41 1.51
N THR A 269 -3.11 -28.48 1.70
CA THR A 269 -2.43 -29.54 2.46
C THR A 269 -1.92 -29.09 3.82
N THR A 270 -2.06 -27.80 4.13
CA THR A 270 -1.62 -27.19 5.37
C THR A 270 -2.75 -26.36 5.98
N ASP A 271 -2.66 -26.14 7.29
CA ASP A 271 -3.50 -25.22 8.06
C ASP A 271 -2.57 -24.57 9.07
N CYS A 272 -1.94 -23.47 8.65
CA CYS A 272 -0.83 -22.86 9.39
C CYS A 272 -0.96 -21.34 9.43
N SER A 273 -0.79 -20.76 10.62
CA SER A 273 -0.75 -19.32 10.85
C SER A 273 0.67 -18.76 10.67
N TYR A 274 1.26 -18.91 9.48
CA TYR A 274 2.64 -18.45 9.25
C TYR A 274 2.77 -16.94 9.18
N ASP A 275 1.84 -16.30 8.48
CA ASP A 275 1.84 -14.85 8.27
C ASP A 275 1.14 -14.14 9.42
N ARG A 276 1.77 -13.10 9.96
CA ARG A 276 1.33 -12.42 11.18
C ARG A 276 1.26 -10.91 10.99
N ILE A 277 0.42 -10.31 11.82
CA ILE A 277 0.39 -8.87 12.08
C ILE A 277 0.45 -8.70 13.60
N VAL A 278 1.49 -8.03 14.07
CA VAL A 278 1.73 -7.74 15.48
C VAL A 278 1.83 -6.24 15.66
N VAL A 279 1.08 -5.67 16.59
CA VAL A 279 1.11 -4.22 16.88
C VAL A 279 1.37 -3.97 18.36
N HIS A 280 2.01 -2.86 18.67
CA HIS A 280 2.11 -2.38 20.05
C HIS A 280 0.83 -1.63 20.49
N ASP A 281 0.56 -1.57 21.80
CA ASP A 281 -0.60 -0.89 22.43
C ASP A 281 -0.97 0.47 21.80
N ASP A 282 0.02 1.34 21.60
CA ASP A 282 -0.19 2.67 21.04
C ASP A 282 -0.78 2.66 19.63
N LEU A 283 -0.42 1.67 18.81
CA LEU A 283 -1.03 1.51 17.48
C LEU A 283 -2.33 0.71 17.56
N TYR A 284 -2.44 -0.23 18.50
CA TYR A 284 -3.60 -1.11 18.67
C TYR A 284 -4.91 -0.32 18.87
N GLN A 285 -4.89 0.77 19.65
CA GLN A 285 -6.06 1.65 19.82
C GLN A 285 -6.57 2.30 18.52
N HIS A 286 -5.76 2.28 17.45
CA HIS A 286 -6.10 2.81 16.14
C HIS A 286 -6.49 1.72 15.13
N VAL A 287 -6.36 0.45 15.49
CA VAL A 287 -6.81 -0.67 14.67
C VAL A 287 -8.35 -0.71 14.68
N VAL A 288 -8.95 -0.94 13.52
CA VAL A 288 -10.38 -1.22 13.41
C VAL A 288 -10.61 -2.63 13.95
N PRO A 289 -11.51 -2.81 14.95
CA PRO A 289 -11.82 -4.13 15.50
C PRO A 289 -12.22 -5.13 14.40
N ASP A 290 -11.75 -6.37 14.54
CA ASP A 290 -12.03 -7.51 13.64
C ASP A 290 -11.64 -7.30 12.16
N SER A 291 -10.85 -6.27 11.86
CA SER A 291 -10.37 -6.02 10.49
C SER A 291 -9.18 -6.89 10.10
N ALA A 292 -8.45 -7.44 11.07
CA ALA A 292 -7.26 -8.25 10.83
C ALA A 292 -7.63 -9.68 10.42
N LYS A 293 -7.19 -10.12 9.23
CA LYS A 293 -7.49 -11.46 8.70
C LYS A 293 -6.58 -11.83 7.52
N PRO A 294 -6.45 -13.13 7.19
CA PRO A 294 -5.97 -13.54 5.88
C PRO A 294 -6.98 -13.18 4.78
N PHE A 295 -6.49 -12.84 3.60
CA PHE A 295 -7.27 -12.62 2.40
C PHE A 295 -7.14 -13.82 1.47
N ASN A 296 -8.10 -14.74 1.56
CA ASN A 296 -8.16 -15.92 0.69
C ASN A 296 -8.56 -15.50 -0.75
N PHE A 297 -7.55 -15.13 -1.56
CA PHE A 297 -7.74 -14.71 -2.95
C PHE A 297 -8.23 -15.86 -3.84
N GLN A 298 -7.96 -17.12 -3.45
CA GLN A 298 -8.44 -18.28 -4.20
C GLN A 298 -9.96 -18.33 -4.14
N GLN A 299 -10.53 -18.21 -2.94
CA GLN A 299 -11.97 -18.17 -2.75
C GLN A 299 -12.59 -16.92 -3.37
N GLU A 300 -12.00 -15.74 -3.14
CA GLU A 300 -12.53 -14.46 -3.64
C GLU A 300 -12.61 -14.45 -5.18
N TYR A 301 -11.54 -14.89 -5.85
CA TYR A 301 -11.45 -14.85 -7.32
C TYR A 301 -11.81 -16.18 -7.98
N LYS A 302 -12.27 -17.16 -7.21
CA LYS A 302 -12.72 -18.48 -7.67
C LYS A 302 -11.66 -19.22 -8.50
N LEU A 303 -10.43 -19.17 -8.01
CA LEU A 303 -9.28 -19.80 -8.66
C LEU A 303 -9.25 -21.30 -8.35
N THR A 304 -8.74 -22.10 -9.29
CA THR A 304 -8.33 -23.47 -8.98
C THR A 304 -7.11 -23.49 -8.05
N ASP A 305 -6.82 -24.63 -7.43
CA ASP A 305 -5.60 -24.80 -6.60
C ASP A 305 -4.34 -24.48 -7.39
N GLU A 306 -4.29 -24.90 -8.65
CA GLU A 306 -3.15 -24.67 -9.56
C GLU A 306 -2.97 -23.19 -9.88
N GLU A 307 -4.07 -22.47 -10.12
CA GLU A 307 -4.06 -21.03 -10.37
C GLU A 307 -3.67 -20.26 -9.11
N ALA A 308 -4.18 -20.66 -7.95
CA ALA A 308 -3.82 -20.04 -6.67
C ALA A 308 -2.33 -20.22 -6.36
N LEU A 309 -1.81 -21.43 -6.48
CA LEU A 309 -0.39 -21.74 -6.26
C LEU A 309 0.55 -21.11 -7.30
N ALA A 310 0.04 -20.78 -8.49
CA ALA A 310 0.79 -19.98 -9.46
C ALA A 310 0.94 -18.51 -9.00
N VAL A 311 -0.09 -17.99 -8.30
CA VAL A 311 -0.05 -16.66 -7.67
C VAL A 311 0.87 -16.67 -6.45
N SER A 312 0.57 -17.49 -5.44
CA SER A 312 1.42 -17.71 -4.26
C SER A 312 0.94 -18.91 -3.45
N ASP A 313 1.79 -19.48 -2.61
CA ASP A 313 1.46 -20.46 -1.57
C ASP A 313 1.06 -19.83 -0.22
N HIS A 314 1.06 -18.50 -0.13
CA HIS A 314 0.57 -17.75 1.02
C HIS A 314 -0.61 -16.86 0.63
N TYR A 315 -1.51 -16.59 1.56
CA TYR A 315 -2.51 -15.52 1.46
C TYR A 315 -1.94 -14.22 2.06
N PRO A 316 -2.27 -13.04 1.52
CA PRO A 316 -1.99 -11.79 2.21
C PRO A 316 -2.65 -11.77 3.59
N VAL A 317 -1.98 -11.25 4.61
CA VAL A 317 -2.62 -10.84 5.87
C VAL A 317 -2.88 -9.34 5.82
N GLU A 318 -4.12 -8.94 6.10
CA GLU A 318 -4.60 -7.56 5.99
C GLU A 318 -5.11 -7.03 7.34
N VAL A 319 -5.09 -5.71 7.53
CA VAL A 319 -5.66 -4.99 8.70
C VAL A 319 -6.07 -3.57 8.30
N GLU A 320 -7.04 -2.98 9.02
CA GLU A 320 -7.43 -1.58 8.84
C GLU A 320 -7.05 -0.68 10.02
N LEU A 321 -6.52 0.51 9.72
CA LEU A 321 -6.39 1.62 10.67
C LEU A 321 -7.57 2.59 10.55
N ALA A 322 -8.06 3.07 11.70
CA ALA A 322 -9.23 3.92 11.79
C ALA A 322 -9.03 5.30 11.16
N ALA A 323 -10.09 5.85 10.58
CA ALA A 323 -10.12 7.20 10.01
C ALA A 323 -9.92 8.29 11.07
N ALA A 324 -9.30 9.41 10.69
CA ALA A 324 -9.26 10.60 11.53
C ALA A 324 -10.70 11.09 11.81
N LYS A 325 -11.00 11.42 13.07
CA LYS A 325 -12.29 12.05 13.42
C LYS A 325 -12.31 13.45 12.81
N GLY A 326 -13.33 13.77 12.02
CA GLY A 326 -13.52 15.12 11.46
C GLY A 326 -13.71 16.13 12.59
N LYS A 327 -13.06 17.31 12.50
CA LYS A 327 -13.34 18.42 13.42
C LYS A 327 -14.79 18.84 13.22
N ALA A 328 -15.64 18.62 14.23
CA ALA A 328 -16.99 19.17 14.24
C ALA A 328 -16.89 20.70 14.16
N THR A 329 -17.35 21.28 13.06
CA THR A 329 -17.52 22.73 12.96
C THR A 329 -18.64 23.12 13.91
N LYS A 330 -18.28 23.59 15.11
CA LYS A 330 -19.23 24.32 15.96
C LYS A 330 -19.66 25.56 15.17
N LYS A 331 -20.87 25.54 14.60
CA LYS A 331 -21.55 26.75 14.16
C LYS A 331 -21.73 27.62 15.41
N LYS A 332 -21.05 28.76 15.46
CA LYS A 332 -21.34 29.83 16.41
C LYS A 332 -22.56 30.60 15.94
#